data_AF-A0A6G3U311-F1
#
_entry.id   AF-A0A6G3U311-F1
#
_cell.length_a   1.000
_cell.length_b   1.000
_cell.length_c   1.000
_cell.angle_alpha   90.00
_cell.angle_beta   90.00
_cell.angle_gamma   90.00
#
_symmetry.space_group_name_H-M   'P 1'
#
loop_
_entity.id
_entity.type
_entity.pdbx_description
1 polymer ?
#
loop_
_entity_poly.entity_id
_entity_poly.type
_entity_poly.pdbx_seq_one_letter_code
_entity_poly.pdbx_strand_id
1 'polypeptide(L)'
;AVARCADTAWALSVGQDIHFPTTTGKRPTVADRLLHRYVGRLSRTATGSFHAATALTDVLALQAAPASLLRPAVLVTALAGPLRPPLDGPQFTPAERALLDALREPGGRHLREPGAA
;
A
#
# COMPACT_ATOMS: atom_id res chain seq x y z
N ALA A 1 13.47 -1.57 24.33
CA ALA A 1 13.29 -2.08 22.95
C ALA A 1 12.18 -1.34 22.22
N VAL A 2 10.97 -1.28 22.80
CA VAL A 2 9.79 -0.58 22.23
C VAL A 2 10.06 0.87 21.83
N ALA A 3 10.80 1.63 22.65
CA ALA A 3 11.14 3.03 22.35
C ALA A 3 11.77 3.23 20.95
N ARG A 4 12.73 2.38 20.56
CA ARG A 4 13.36 2.49 19.23
C ARG A 4 12.41 2.19 18.08
N CYS A 5 11.50 1.23 18.27
CA CYS A 5 10.47 0.93 17.27
C CYS A 5 9.48 2.08 17.16
N ALA A 6 9.08 2.67 18.29
CA ALA A 6 8.23 3.86 18.32
C ALA A 6 8.89 5.06 17.66
N ASP A 7 10.17 5.32 17.92
CA ASP A 7 10.94 6.38 17.26
C ASP A 7 11.00 6.18 15.75
N THR A 8 11.21 4.93 15.31
CA THR A 8 11.26 4.59 13.88
C THR A 8 9.90 4.80 13.22
N ALA A 9 8.82 4.31 13.85
CA ALA A 9 7.46 4.49 13.36
C ALA A 9 7.07 5.97 13.29
N TRP A 10 7.42 6.72 14.33
CA TRP A 10 7.20 8.17 14.40
C TRP A 10 7.93 8.88 13.26
N ALA A 11 9.22 8.59 13.07
CA ALA A 11 10.02 9.17 11.99
C ALA A 11 9.47 8.85 10.59
N LEU A 12 9.02 7.62 10.35
CA LEU A 12 8.38 7.23 9.09
C LEU A 12 7.07 8.00 8.85
N SER A 13 6.24 8.15 9.89
CA SER A 13 4.97 8.88 9.81
C SER A 13 5.20 10.36 9.51
N VAL A 14 5.93 11.07 10.37
CA VAL A 14 6.14 12.53 10.21
C VAL A 14 6.99 12.88 8.98
N GLY A 15 7.78 11.93 8.48
CA GLY A 15 8.52 12.06 7.23
C GLY A 15 7.62 12.12 6.00
N GLN A 16 6.38 11.59 6.06
CA GLN A 16 5.38 11.80 5.00
C GLN A 16 4.69 13.16 5.13
N ASP A 17 4.46 13.61 6.36
CA ASP A 17 3.71 14.84 6.64
C ASP A 17 4.37 16.09 6.03
N ILE A 18 5.70 16.13 5.93
CA ILE A 18 6.47 17.26 5.35
C ILE A 18 6.10 17.59 3.90
N HIS A 19 5.48 16.65 3.18
CA HIS A 19 5.06 16.84 1.80
C HIS A 19 3.69 17.52 1.66
N PHE A 20 2.94 17.69 2.75
CA PHE A 20 1.67 18.41 2.74
C PHE A 20 1.88 19.92 2.95
N PRO A 21 1.21 20.79 2.16
CA PRO A 21 1.38 22.24 2.27
C PRO A 21 0.97 22.83 3.63
N THR A 22 0.07 22.14 4.32
CA THR A 22 -0.48 22.55 5.62
C THR A 22 0.41 22.17 6.80
N THR A 23 1.51 21.47 6.57
CA THR A 23 2.41 21.01 7.63
C THR A 23 3.33 22.14 8.08
N THR A 24 3.21 22.54 9.34
CA THR A 24 4.10 23.49 9.99
C THR A 24 5.42 22.81 10.33
N GLY A 25 6.53 23.25 9.73
CA GLY A 25 7.83 22.65 10.00
C GLY A 25 8.89 22.97 8.94
N LYS A 26 9.95 22.15 8.94
CA LYS A 26 11.05 22.27 7.96
C LYS A 26 10.52 22.04 6.55
N ARG A 27 10.95 22.86 5.58
CA ARG A 27 10.62 22.62 4.17
C ARG A 27 11.38 21.40 3.64
N PRO A 28 10.78 20.59 2.73
CA PRO A 28 11.48 19.46 2.13
C PRO A 28 12.73 19.93 1.39
N THR A 29 13.87 19.32 1.72
CA THR A 29 15.13 19.51 1.01
C THR A 29 15.08 18.80 -0.36
N VAL A 30 16.08 19.02 -1.20
CA VAL A 30 16.23 18.29 -2.48
C VAL A 30 16.38 16.78 -2.22
N ALA A 31 17.11 16.40 -1.17
CA ALA A 31 17.27 15.00 -0.78
C ALA A 31 15.93 14.37 -0.38
N ASP A 32 15.10 15.08 0.39
CA ASP A 32 13.77 14.60 0.79
C ASP A 32 12.87 14.38 -0.43
N ARG A 33 12.94 15.27 -1.42
CA ARG A 33 12.19 15.13 -2.68
C ARG A 33 12.67 13.94 -3.51
N LEU A 34 13.98 13.70 -3.55
CA LEU A 34 14.57 12.56 -4.26
C LEU A 34 14.15 11.25 -3.58
N LEU A 35 14.24 11.20 -2.24
CA LEU A 35 13.82 10.05 -1.45
C LEU A 35 12.32 9.79 -1.62
N HIS A 36 11.49 10.83 -1.59
CA HIS A 36 10.05 10.71 -1.83
C HIS A 36 9.75 10.16 -3.22
N ARG A 37 10.44 10.65 -4.26
CA ARG A 37 10.31 10.11 -5.63
C ARG A 37 10.75 8.64 -5.70
N TYR A 38 11.82 8.29 -5.01
CA TYR A 38 12.30 6.91 -4.90
C TYR A 38 11.25 6.01 -4.24
N VAL A 39 10.74 6.40 -3.08
CA VAL A 39 9.71 5.66 -2.35
C VAL A 39 8.44 5.54 -3.20
N GLY A 40 8.00 6.61 -3.86
CA GLY A 40 6.85 6.55 -4.78
C GLY A 40 7.05 5.56 -5.94
N ARG A 41 8.27 5.49 -6.50
CA ARG A 41 8.61 4.49 -7.53
C ARG A 41 8.64 3.08 -6.96
N LEU A 42 9.19 2.90 -5.76
CA LEU A 42 9.24 1.62 -5.07
C LEU A 42 7.82 1.12 -4.75
N SER A 43 6.95 1.97 -4.19
CA SER A 43 5.55 1.65 -3.93
C SER A 43 4.79 1.26 -5.19
N ARG A 44 5.03 1.95 -6.31
CA ARG A 44 4.48 1.54 -7.61
C ARG A 44 5.04 0.19 -8.07
N THR A 45 6.31 -0.07 -7.84
CA THR A 45 6.92 -1.34 -8.23
C THR A 45 6.39 -2.52 -7.41
N ALA A 46 6.13 -2.29 -6.12
CA ALA A 46 5.55 -3.26 -5.20
C ALA A 46 4.18 -3.80 -5.67
N THR A 47 3.41 -3.04 -6.46
CA THR A 47 2.11 -3.53 -6.97
C THR A 47 2.26 -4.69 -7.96
N GLY A 48 3.43 -4.82 -8.62
CA GLY A 48 3.70 -5.86 -9.61
C GLY A 48 4.93 -6.73 -9.29
N SER A 49 5.63 -6.48 -8.18
CA SER A 49 6.85 -7.18 -7.80
C SER A 49 6.76 -7.64 -6.34
N PHE A 50 6.79 -8.96 -6.14
CA PHE A 50 6.78 -9.56 -4.81
C PHE A 50 7.99 -9.11 -3.98
N HIS A 51 9.17 -9.04 -4.60
CA HIS A 51 10.39 -8.63 -3.90
C HIS A 51 10.30 -7.18 -3.36
N ALA A 52 9.77 -6.25 -4.16
CA ALA A 52 9.56 -4.87 -3.71
C ALA A 52 8.44 -4.77 -2.66
N ALA A 53 7.37 -5.55 -2.81
CA ALA A 53 6.28 -5.62 -1.85
C ALA A 53 6.77 -6.12 -0.48
N THR A 54 7.48 -7.25 -0.44
CA THR A 54 8.06 -7.81 0.79
C THR A 54 8.97 -6.81 1.48
N ALA A 55 9.92 -6.21 0.74
CA ALA A 55 10.85 -5.25 1.33
C ALA A 55 10.14 -4.02 1.94
N LEU A 56 9.12 -3.50 1.24
CA LEU A 56 8.33 -2.37 1.74
C LEU A 56 7.50 -2.77 2.97
N THR A 57 6.84 -3.93 2.93
CA THR A 57 6.05 -4.48 4.03
C THR A 57 6.90 -4.74 5.27
N ASP A 58 8.10 -5.30 5.13
CA ASP A 58 8.99 -5.57 6.27
C ASP A 58 9.37 -4.28 7.02
N VAL A 59 9.56 -3.17 6.31
CA VAL A 59 9.85 -1.86 6.92
C VAL A 59 8.60 -1.27 7.57
N LEU A 60 7.45 -1.33 6.90
CA LEU A 60 6.19 -0.83 7.46
C LEU A 60 5.74 -1.62 8.69
N ALA A 61 6.01 -2.93 8.71
CA ALA A 61 5.81 -3.81 9.86
C ALA A 61 6.92 -3.73 10.91
N LEU A 62 7.88 -2.81 10.74
CA LEU A 62 9.03 -2.58 11.62
C LEU A 62 9.90 -3.84 11.85
N GLN A 63 9.83 -4.83 10.96
CA GLN A 63 10.65 -6.04 10.96
C GLN A 63 12.05 -5.78 10.39
N ALA A 64 12.16 -4.79 9.50
CA ALA A 64 13.42 -4.35 8.92
C ALA A 64 13.64 -2.84 9.14
N ALA A 65 14.90 -2.45 9.23
CA ALA A 65 15.25 -1.02 9.29
C ALA A 65 14.92 -0.32 7.96
N PRO A 66 14.49 0.96 7.97
CA PRO A 66 14.18 1.71 6.75
C PRO A 66 15.33 1.76 5.73
N ALA A 67 16.57 1.79 6.21
CA ALA A 67 17.77 1.76 5.36
C ALA A 67 17.89 0.48 4.51
N SER A 68 17.20 -0.61 4.87
CA SER A 68 17.17 -1.84 4.07
C SER A 68 16.56 -1.64 2.68
N LEU A 69 15.71 -0.62 2.49
CA LEU A 69 15.17 -0.26 1.18
C LEU A 69 16.24 0.30 0.23
N LEU A 70 17.39 0.73 0.74
CA LEU A 70 18.50 1.23 -0.08
C LEU A 70 19.47 0.12 -0.50
N ARG A 71 19.17 -1.15 -0.18
CA ARG A 71 19.98 -2.29 -0.61
C ARG A 71 19.99 -2.39 -2.14
N PRO A 72 21.13 -2.76 -2.76
CA PRO A 72 21.27 -2.82 -4.21
C PRO A 72 20.17 -3.63 -4.91
N ALA A 73 19.77 -4.77 -4.34
CA ALA A 73 18.71 -5.60 -4.90
C ALA A 73 17.35 -4.88 -4.94
N VAL A 74 17.00 -4.13 -3.91
CA VAL A 74 15.74 -3.37 -3.84
C VAL A 74 15.78 -2.18 -4.79
N LEU A 75 16.92 -1.50 -4.88
CA LEU A 75 17.15 -0.41 -5.85
C LEU A 75 16.99 -0.91 -7.29
N VAL A 76 17.64 -2.01 -7.65
CA VAL A 76 17.52 -2.63 -8.97
C VAL A 76 16.07 -3.02 -9.26
N THR A 77 15.37 -3.58 -8.26
CA THR A 77 13.95 -3.93 -8.40
C THR A 77 13.10 -2.68 -8.68
N ALA A 78 13.28 -1.61 -7.89
CA ALA A 78 12.57 -0.35 -8.09
C ALA A 78 12.88 0.29 -9.45
N LEU A 79 14.11 0.12 -9.96
CA LEU A 79 14.49 0.56 -11.29
C LEU A 79 13.83 -0.28 -12.39
N ALA A 80 13.75 -1.59 -12.24
CA ALA A 80 13.07 -2.49 -13.18
C ALA A 80 11.57 -2.19 -13.29
N GLY A 81 10.95 -1.68 -12.22
CA GLY A 81 9.53 -1.30 -12.22
C GLY A 81 8.59 -2.48 -11.99
N PRO A 82 7.26 -2.25 -12.02
CA PRO A 82 6.27 -3.31 -11.84
C PRO A 82 6.36 -4.29 -13.01
N LEU A 83 6.79 -5.52 -12.71
CA LEU A 83 6.96 -6.58 -13.71
C LEU A 83 5.63 -7.22 -14.14
N ARG A 84 4.53 -6.85 -13.49
CA ARG A 84 3.18 -7.32 -13.80
C ARG A 84 2.32 -6.17 -14.30
N PRO A 85 1.46 -6.40 -15.31
CA PRO A 85 0.52 -5.40 -15.75
C PRO A 85 -0.42 -5.00 -14.61
N PRO A 86 -0.89 -3.74 -14.58
CA PRO A 86 -1.95 -3.33 -13.68
C PRO A 86 -3.18 -4.22 -13.83
N LEU A 87 -3.94 -4.37 -12.74
CA LEU A 87 -5.22 -5.06 -12.81
C LEU A 87 -6.21 -4.17 -13.57
N ASP A 88 -6.90 -4.74 -14.56
CA ASP A 88 -7.91 -4.04 -15.36
C ASP A 88 -9.22 -3.81 -14.60
N GLY A 89 -9.34 -4.37 -13.40
CA GLY A 89 -10.50 -4.25 -12.55
C GLY A 89 -10.40 -5.10 -11.27
N PRO A 90 -11.42 -5.02 -10.40
CA PRO A 90 -11.49 -5.81 -9.19
C PRO A 90 -11.51 -7.31 -9.51
N GLN A 91 -10.65 -8.06 -8.82
CA GLN A 91 -10.50 -9.51 -9.01
C GLN A 91 -11.51 -10.25 -8.14
N PHE A 92 -12.79 -10.15 -8.49
CA PHE A 92 -13.83 -10.90 -7.81
C PHE A 92 -13.78 -12.38 -8.19
N THR A 93 -14.20 -13.25 -7.28
CA THR A 93 -14.54 -14.63 -7.62
C THR A 93 -15.86 -14.68 -8.40
N PRO A 94 -16.18 -15.78 -9.10
CA PRO A 94 -17.49 -15.93 -9.74
C PRO A 94 -18.66 -15.79 -8.76
N ALA A 95 -18.51 -16.28 -7.52
CA ALA A 95 -19.53 -16.17 -6.49
C ALA A 95 -19.74 -14.73 -6.01
N GLU A 96 -18.66 -13.98 -5.80
CA GLU A 96 -18.72 -12.57 -5.42
C GLU A 96 -19.36 -11.71 -6.51
N ARG A 97 -19.05 -11.97 -7.79
CA ARG A 97 -19.73 -11.29 -8.92
C ARG A 97 -21.23 -11.56 -8.91
N ALA A 98 -21.64 -12.83 -8.78
CA ALA A 98 -23.05 -13.19 -8.73
C ALA A 98 -23.79 -12.52 -7.56
N LEU A 99 -23.13 -12.37 -6.40
CA LEU A 99 -23.69 -11.63 -5.27
C LEU A 99 -23.85 -10.15 -5.58
N LEU A 100 -22.82 -9.49 -6.14
CA LEU A 100 -22.87 -8.09 -6.50
C LEU A 100 -23.95 -7.80 -7.56
N ASP A 101 -24.08 -8.66 -8.56
CA ASP A 101 -25.11 -8.55 -9.59
C ASP A 101 -26.51 -8.67 -8.96
N ALA A 102 -26.71 -9.64 -8.05
CA ALA A 102 -27.97 -9.80 -7.32
C ALA A 102 -28.32 -8.62 -6.40
N LEU A 103 -27.33 -7.90 -5.87
CA LEU A 103 -27.53 -6.69 -5.06
C LEU A 103 -27.78 -5.44 -5.91
N ARG A 104 -27.34 -5.43 -7.16
CA ARG A 104 -27.47 -4.29 -8.08
C ARG A 104 -28.83 -4.24 -8.77
N GLU A 105 -29.48 -5.39 -8.93
CA GLU A 105 -30.85 -5.47 -9.44
C GLU A 105 -31.83 -4.78 -8.48
N PRO A 106 -32.60 -3.74 -8.89
CA PRO A 106 -33.46 -2.95 -8.00
C PRO A 106 -34.72 -3.65 -7.44
N GLY A 107 -34.74 -4.97 -7.33
CA GLY A 107 -35.94 -5.72 -6.98
C GLY A 107 -35.72 -7.13 -6.46
N GLY A 108 -35.75 -7.27 -5.12
CA GLY A 108 -36.44 -8.36 -4.46
C GLY A 108 -35.67 -9.66 -4.20
N ARG A 109 -35.15 -9.79 -2.98
CA ARG A 109 -35.38 -11.00 -2.17
C ARG A 109 -35.63 -10.57 -0.72
N HIS A 110 -36.89 -10.23 -0.43
CA HIS A 110 -37.43 -10.49 0.91
C HIS A 110 -37.17 -11.98 1.17
N LEU A 111 -36.34 -12.28 2.17
CA LEU A 111 -36.29 -13.60 2.79
C LEU A 111 -37.71 -13.92 3.24
N ARG A 112 -38.45 -14.68 2.42
CA ARG A 112 -39.79 -15.14 2.76
C ARG A 112 -39.58 -16.32 3.71
N GLU A 113 -39.69 -16.04 5.01
CA GLU A 113 -39.82 -17.05 6.05
C GLU A 113 -40.92 -18.05 5.63
N PRO A 114 -40.63 -19.36 5.61
CA PRO A 114 -41.65 -20.37 5.29
C PRO A 114 -42.68 -20.37 6.43
N GLY A 115 -43.95 -20.18 6.05
CA GLY A 115 -45.06 -20.06 6.99
C GLY A 115 -45.12 -21.20 8.00
N ALA A 116 -45.15 -20.83 9.28
CA ALA A 116 -45.72 -21.67 10.33
C ALA A 116 -47.25 -21.53 10.23
N ALA A 117 -47.89 -22.62 9.79
CA ALA A 117 -49.31 -22.86 9.91
C ALA A 117 -49.68 -23.22 11.36
#